data_AF-A0A8R2D2L8-F1
#
_entry.id   AF-A0A8R2D2L8-F1
#
_cell.length_a   1.000
_cell.length_b   1.000
_cell.length_c   1.000
_cell.angle_alpha   90.00
_cell.angle_beta   90.00
_cell.angle_gamma   90.00
#
_symmetry.space_group_name_H-M   'P 1'
#
loop_
_entity.id
_entity.type
_entity.pdbx_description
1 polymer ?
#
loop_
_entity_poly.entity_id
_entity_poly.type
_entity_poly.pdbx_seq_one_letter_code
_entity_poly.pdbx_strand_id
1 'polypeptide(L)'
;MRLLDGKHYSDEETKVKLNQKEELYKALKEEGDGKVCPLLSRSIIFEVAYHNSVLTSAERKLIEEAFLDGILKCICCASTLAAGVNFQPKE
;
A
#
# COMPACT_ATOMS: atom_id res chain seq x y z
N MET A 1 -6.77 -4.21 -23.09
CA MET A 1 -6.17 -2.92 -22.67
C MET A 1 -7.18 -2.14 -21.83
N ARG A 2 -6.80 -1.70 -20.64
CA ARG A 2 -7.63 -0.88 -19.74
C ARG A 2 -6.93 0.42 -19.39
N LEU A 3 -7.71 1.50 -19.24
CA LEU A 3 -7.25 2.78 -18.72
C LEU A 3 -7.34 2.77 -17.19
N LEU A 4 -6.20 2.90 -16.53
CA LEU A 4 -6.11 3.13 -15.08
C LEU A 4 -5.22 4.36 -14.88
N ASP A 5 -5.73 5.38 -14.20
CA ASP A 5 -5.00 6.62 -13.87
C ASP A 5 -4.40 7.34 -15.11
N GLY A 6 -5.09 7.28 -16.25
CA GLY A 6 -4.67 7.93 -17.49
C GLY A 6 -3.55 7.22 -18.26
N LYS A 7 -3.08 6.05 -17.81
CA LYS A 7 -2.11 5.20 -18.53
C LYS A 7 -2.82 4.01 -19.20
N HIS A 8 -2.30 3.61 -20.36
CA HIS A 8 -2.73 2.40 -21.06
C HIS A 8 -1.98 1.20 -20.47
N TYR A 9 -2.72 0.23 -19.93
CA TYR A 9 -2.17 -1.03 -19.46
C TYR A 9 -2.67 -2.19 -20.31
N SER A 10 -1.79 -3.16 -20.57
CA SER A 10 -2.18 -4.47 -21.05
C SER A 10 -3.02 -5.21 -19.99
N ASP A 11 -3.76 -6.24 -20.43
CA ASP A 11 -4.60 -7.02 -19.54
C ASP A 11 -3.74 -7.85 -18.56
N GLU A 12 -2.55 -8.28 -18.98
CA GLU A 12 -1.55 -8.94 -18.13
C GLU A 12 -1.01 -8.01 -17.04
N GLU A 13 -0.57 -6.79 -17.38
CA GLU A 13 -0.09 -5.82 -16.39
C GLU A 13 -1.16 -5.46 -15.35
N THR A 14 -2.42 -5.36 -15.79
CA THR A 14 -3.55 -5.11 -14.89
C THR A 14 -3.72 -6.27 -13.91
N LYS A 15 -3.58 -7.50 -14.40
CA LYS A 15 -3.69 -8.72 -13.58
C LYS A 15 -2.56 -8.83 -12.57
N VAL A 16 -1.33 -8.50 -12.98
CA VAL A 16 -0.16 -8.45 -12.08
C VAL A 16 -0.40 -7.46 -10.94
N LYS A 17 -0.86 -6.24 -11.24
CA LYS A 17 -1.14 -5.23 -10.21
C LYS A 17 -2.23 -5.65 -9.23
N LEU A 18 -3.29 -6.29 -9.73
CA LEU A 18 -4.36 -6.82 -8.88
C LEU A 18 -3.82 -7.90 -7.94
N ASN A 19 -2.98 -8.81 -8.45
CA ASN A 19 -2.34 -9.84 -7.64
C ASN A 19 -1.45 -9.23 -6.55
N GLN A 20 -0.64 -8.22 -6.88
CA GLN A 20 0.20 -7.52 -5.90
C GLN A 20 -0.60 -6.88 -4.76
N LYS A 21 -1.75 -6.24 -5.07
CA LYS A 21 -2.65 -5.68 -4.04
C LYS A 21 -3.27 -6.77 -3.18
N GLU A 22 -3.62 -7.91 -3.78
CA GLU A 22 -4.18 -9.06 -3.07
C GLU A 22 -3.16 -9.66 -2.09
N GLU A 23 -1.91 -9.82 -2.52
CA GLU A 23 -0.82 -10.32 -1.66
C GLU A 23 -0.52 -9.36 -0.51
N LEU A 24 -0.50 -8.04 -0.76
CA LEU A 24 -0.39 -7.04 0.30
C LEU A 24 -1.52 -7.16 1.32
N TYR A 25 -2.76 -7.32 0.87
CA TYR A 25 -3.91 -7.50 1.75
C TYR A 25 -3.80 -8.78 2.59
N LYS A 26 -3.34 -9.90 1.99
CA LYS A 26 -3.11 -11.16 2.72
C LYS A 26 -2.03 -10.99 3.79
N ALA A 27 -0.90 -10.39 3.45
CA ALA A 27 0.19 -10.14 4.40
C ALA A 27 -0.29 -9.26 5.59
N LEU A 28 -1.01 -8.18 5.30
CA LEU A 28 -1.59 -7.32 6.36
C LEU A 28 -2.60 -8.08 7.22
N LYS A 29 -3.37 -8.99 6.63
CA LYS A 29 -4.34 -9.80 7.36
C LYS A 29 -3.67 -10.83 8.26
N GLU A 30 -2.57 -11.43 7.81
CA GLU A 30 -1.77 -12.36 8.60
C GLU A 30 -1.14 -11.65 9.81
N GLU A 31 -0.54 -10.48 9.60
CA GLU A 31 0.02 -9.66 10.68
C GLU A 31 -1.04 -9.15 11.66
N GLY A 32 -2.24 -8.85 11.17
CA GLY A 32 -3.37 -8.36 11.97
C GLY A 32 -4.21 -9.43 12.66
N ASP A 33 -3.68 -10.64 12.87
CA ASP A 33 -4.39 -11.77 13.49
C ASP A 33 -5.72 -12.10 12.78
N GLY A 34 -5.66 -12.18 11.45
CA GLY A 34 -6.81 -12.43 10.59
C GLY A 34 -7.70 -11.22 10.34
N LYS A 35 -7.34 -10.03 10.87
CA LYS A 35 -8.13 -8.81 10.75
C LYS A 35 -7.33 -7.73 10.03
N VAL A 36 -8.02 -6.99 9.17
CA VAL A 36 -7.53 -5.74 8.60
C VAL A 36 -8.60 -4.69 8.83
N CYS A 37 -8.21 -3.49 9.22
CA CYS A 37 -9.15 -2.37 9.35
C CYS A 37 -9.94 -2.22 8.03
N PRO A 38 -11.29 -2.16 8.05
CA PRO A 38 -12.08 -2.01 6.84
C PRO A 38 -11.70 -0.80 5.98
N LEU A 39 -11.23 0.27 6.64
CA LEU A 39 -10.75 1.47 5.96
C LEU A 39 -9.43 1.21 5.23
N LEU A 40 -8.47 0.51 5.86
CA LEU A 40 -7.21 0.15 5.21
C LEU A 40 -7.44 -0.79 4.03
N SER A 41 -8.26 -1.83 4.21
CA SER A 41 -8.65 -2.77 3.16
C SER A 41 -9.23 -2.06 1.94
N ARG A 42 -10.15 -1.13 2.16
CA ARG A 42 -10.74 -0.33 1.07
C ARG A 42 -9.73 0.60 0.42
N SER A 43 -8.81 1.18 1.20
CA SER A 43 -7.82 2.12 0.70
C SER A 43 -6.82 1.45 -0.25
N ILE A 44 -6.40 0.20 0.03
CA ILE A 44 -5.47 -0.58 -0.81
C ILE A 44 -6.01 -0.75 -2.24
N ILE A 45 -7.32 -0.91 -2.40
CA ILE A 45 -7.97 -1.01 -3.73
C ILE A 45 -7.64 0.22 -4.59
N PHE A 46 -7.66 1.40 -3.96
CA PHE A 46 -7.33 2.68 -4.55
C PHE A 46 -5.84 3.02 -4.50
N GLU A 47 -4.97 2.08 -4.13
CA GLU A 47 -3.51 2.28 -4.03
C GLU A 47 -3.12 3.33 -2.99
N VAL A 48 -3.94 3.45 -1.94
CA VAL A 48 -3.72 4.37 -0.82
C VAL A 48 -3.63 3.58 0.48
N ALA A 49 -2.77 4.01 1.40
CA ALA A 49 -2.76 3.50 2.77
C ALA A 49 -2.46 4.63 3.77
N TYR A 50 -2.60 4.35 5.07
CA TYR A 50 -2.14 5.24 6.13
C TYR A 50 -0.97 4.60 6.85
N HIS A 51 -0.02 5.41 7.28
CA HIS A 51 1.16 4.98 8.00
C HIS A 51 1.26 5.75 9.31
N ASN A 52 0.73 5.17 10.39
CA ASN A 52 0.65 5.80 11.70
C ASN A 52 0.99 4.81 12.82
N SER A 53 1.06 5.32 14.05
CA SER A 53 1.40 4.54 15.24
C SER A 53 0.33 3.54 15.67
N VAL A 54 -0.88 3.60 15.09
CA VAL A 54 -1.98 2.66 15.38
C VAL A 54 -1.74 1.30 14.74
N LEU A 55 -0.98 1.27 13.64
CA LEU A 55 -0.52 0.04 13.02
C LEU A 55 0.62 -0.60 13.82
N THR A 56 0.80 -1.90 13.68
CA THR A 56 1.98 -2.59 14.20
C THR A 56 3.22 -2.17 13.40
N SER A 57 4.42 -2.43 13.95
CA SER A 57 5.67 -2.19 13.20
C SER A 57 5.76 -3.05 11.93
N ALA A 58 5.18 -4.25 11.94
CA ALA A 58 5.16 -5.13 10.78
C ALA A 58 4.20 -4.61 9.69
N GLU A 59 2.99 -4.20 10.06
CA GLU A 59 2.03 -3.57 9.14
C GLU A 59 2.60 -2.30 8.51
N ARG A 60 3.27 -1.46 9.31
CA ARG A 60 3.96 -0.26 8.81
C ARG A 60 5.02 -0.61 7.76
N LYS A 61 5.86 -1.60 8.05
CA LYS A 61 6.90 -2.06 7.13
C LYS A 61 6.32 -2.60 5.81
N LEU A 62 5.24 -3.39 5.87
CA LEU A 62 4.54 -3.88 4.67
C LEU A 62 4.00 -2.72 3.81
N ILE A 63 3.47 -1.66 4.44
CA ILE A 63 2.98 -0.47 3.73
C ILE A 63 4.12 0.32 3.09
N GLU A 64 5.24 0.48 3.80
CA GLU A 64 6.44 1.14 3.27
C GLU A 64 7.01 0.39 2.06
N GLU A 65 7.18 -0.93 2.16
CA GLU A 65 7.65 -1.78 1.07
C GLU A 65 6.70 -1.72 -0.13
N ALA A 66 5.38 -1.85 0.09
CA ALA A 66 4.40 -1.75 -0.98
C ALA A 66 4.38 -0.38 -1.67
N PHE A 67 4.69 0.71 -0.96
CA PHE A 67 4.84 2.02 -1.57
C PHE A 67 6.13 2.11 -2.40
N LEU A 68 7.26 1.62 -1.87
CA LEU A 68 8.54 1.61 -2.59
C LEU A 68 8.49 0.76 -3.86
N ASP A 69 7.70 -0.32 -3.85
CA ASP A 69 7.48 -1.19 -5.00
C ASP A 69 6.41 -0.66 -5.98
N GLY A 70 5.81 0.50 -5.68
CA GLY A 70 4.80 1.14 -6.53
C GLY A 70 3.43 0.43 -6.54
N ILE A 71 3.19 -0.48 -5.60
CA ILE A 71 1.88 -1.13 -5.38
C ILE A 71 0.92 -0.10 -4.77
N LEU A 72 1.40 0.67 -3.80
CA LEU A 72 0.72 1.85 -3.27
C LEU A 72 1.30 3.11 -3.93
N LYS A 73 0.44 4.03 -4.32
CA LYS A 73 0.83 5.32 -4.91
C LYS A 73 0.84 6.45 -3.91
N CYS A 74 0.14 6.30 -2.79
CA CYS A 74 0.03 7.33 -1.76
C CYS A 74 -0.03 6.70 -0.38
N ILE A 75 0.77 7.23 0.55
CA ILE A 75 0.65 6.93 1.97
C ILE A 75 0.39 8.21 2.76
N CYS A 76 -0.62 8.18 3.63
CA CYS A 76 -0.95 9.28 4.51
C CYS A 76 -0.29 9.08 5.88
N CYS A 77 0.61 9.99 6.27
CA CYS A 77 1.31 9.95 7.55
C CYS A 77 0.82 11.08 8.47
N ALA A 78 0.79 10.85 9.79
CA ALA A 78 0.57 11.93 10.75
C ALA A 78 1.83 12.83 10.79
N SER A 79 1.63 14.15 10.86
CA SER A 79 2.66 15.19 10.65
C SER A 79 3.83 15.18 11.66
N THR A 80 3.78 14.43 12.75
CA THR A 80 4.87 14.36 13.74
C THR A 80 6.01 13.41 13.36
N LEU A 81 5.90 12.67 12.24
CA LEU A 81 6.95 11.75 11.76
C LEU A 81 8.00 12.43 10.85
N ALA A 82 7.85 13.72 10.53
CA ALA A 82 8.74 14.44 9.60
C ALA A 82 10.15 14.76 10.15
N ALA A 83 10.47 14.38 11.40
CA ALA A 83 11.74 14.70 12.04
C ALA A 83 12.79 13.55 12.03
N GLY A 84 12.51 12.37 11.45
CA GLY A 84 13.45 11.24 11.55
C GLY A 84 13.40 10.11 10.53
N VAL A 85 12.47 10.10 9.56
CA VAL A 85 12.40 9.05 8.53
C VAL A 85 12.80 9.61 7.17
N ASN A 86 13.92 9.13 6.67
CA ASN A 86 14.45 9.47 5.35
C ASN A 86 13.68 8.66 4.29
N PHE A 87 12.47 9.13 3.96
CA PHE A 87 11.59 8.48 2.97
C PHE A 87 11.79 9.12 1.60
N GLN A 88 12.57 8.46 0.75
CA GLN A 88 12.82 8.89 -0.63
C GLN A 88 12.22 7.84 -1.58
N PRO A 89 11.15 8.16 -2.32
CA PRO A 89 10.68 7.31 -3.41
C PRO A 89 11.78 7.18 -4.46
N LYS A 90 12.03 5.99 -5.00
CA LYS A 90 12.96 5.81 -6.11
C LYS A 90 12.38 6.45 -7.38
N GLU A 91 13.22 7.25 -8.05
CA GLU A 91 12.92 7.93 -9.32
C GLU A 91 12.58 6.96 -10.46
#